data_AF-A0A661XN49-F1
#
_entry.id   AF-A0A661XN49-F1
#
_cell.length_a   1.000
_cell.length_b   1.000
_cell.length_c   1.000
_cell.angle_alpha   90.00
_cell.angle_beta   90.00
_cell.angle_gamma   90.00
#
_symmetry.space_group_name_H-M   'P 1'
#
loop_
_entity.id
_entity.type
_entity.pdbx_description
1 polymer ?
#
loop_
_entity_poly.entity_id
_entity_poly.type
_entity_poly.pdbx_seq_one_letter_code
_entity_poly.pdbx_strand_id
1 'polypeptide(L)' 'MMQEMDINFTLNGKEYKLSVPTNVVLLDVIRDKMHLTGTKEGCGRGECG' A
#
# COMPACT_ATOMS: atom_id res chain seq x y z
N MET A 1 11.37 10.75 -13.25
CA MET A 1 11.86 9.93 -12.12
C MET A 1 10.79 9.97 -11.04
N MET A 2 10.31 8.82 -10.56
CA MET A 2 9.31 8.78 -9.48
C MET A 2 10.03 9.04 -8.16
N GLN A 3 9.50 9.95 -7.34
CA GLN A 3 10.09 10.28 -6.04
C GLN A 3 9.70 9.20 -5.03
N GLU A 4 10.65 8.69 -4.26
CA GLU A 4 10.40 7.73 -3.17
C GLU A 4 10.37 8.45 -1.82
N MET A 5 9.66 7.88 -0.85
CA MET A 5 9.57 8.32 0.54
C MET A 5 9.62 7.11 1.48
N ASP A 6 10.35 7.25 2.58
CA ASP A 6 10.36 6.27 3.66
C ASP A 6 9.16 6.47 4.60
N ILE A 7 8.38 5.41 4.80
CA ILE A 7 7.20 5.38 5.67
C ILE A 7 7.32 4.29 6.74
N ASN A 8 6.77 4.55 7.92
CA ASN A 8 6.71 3.61 9.03
C ASN A 8 5.26 3.50 9.54
N PHE A 9 4.73 2.29 9.63
CA PHE A 9 3.36 2.06 10.09
C PHE A 9 3.17 0.65 10.66
N THR A 10 2.06 0.44 11.38
CA THR A 10 1.67 -0.87 11.92
C THR A 10 0.53 -1.45 11.08
N LEU A 11 0.67 -2.71 10.66
CA LEU A 11 -0.38 -3.47 9.98
C LEU A 11 -0.55 -4.83 10.65
N ASN A 12 -1.78 -5.18 11.02
CA ASN A 12 -2.12 -6.44 11.70
C ASN A 12 -1.24 -6.71 12.93
N GLY A 13 -0.92 -5.66 13.71
CA GLY A 13 -0.09 -5.74 14.91
C GLY A 13 1.42 -5.82 14.67
N LYS A 14 1.89 -5.81 13.41
CA LYS A 14 3.31 -5.82 13.05
C LYS A 14 3.76 -4.46 12.51
N GLU A 15 4.91 -3.98 12.96
CA GLU A 15 5.54 -2.77 12.41
C GLU A 15 6.19 -3.05 11.04
N TYR A 16 6.03 -2.09 10.12
CA TYR A 16 6.62 -2.08 8.80
C TYR A 16 7.33 -0.75 8.54
N LYS A 17 8.48 -0.84 7.87
CA LYS A 17 9.27 0.29 7.39
C LYS A 17 9.56 0.07 5.91
N LEU A 18 9.08 0.94 5.03
CA LEU A 18 9.13 0.75 3.58
C LEU A 18 9.53 2.06 2.88
N SER A 19 10.31 1.96 1.80
CA SER A 19 10.49 3.04 0.83
C SER A 19 9.50 2.84 -0.31
N VAL A 20 8.66 3.85 -0.57
CA VAL A 20 7.59 3.76 -1.57
C VAL A 20 7.46 5.01 -2.44
N PRO A 21 6.99 4.87 -3.69
CA PRO A 21 6.73 6.02 -4.53
C PRO A 21 5.70 6.95 -3.90
N THR A 22 5.89 8.26 -4.02
CA THR A 22 4.99 9.25 -3.38
C THR A 22 3.55 9.23 -3.89
N ASN A 23 3.30 8.65 -5.07
CA ASN A 23 1.98 8.52 -5.69
C ASN A 23 1.40 7.10 -5.62
N VAL A 24 2.04 6.16 -4.92
CA VAL A 24 1.47 4.82 -4.76
C VAL A 24 0.26 4.86 -3.82
N VAL A 25 -0.77 4.07 -4.12
CA VAL A 25 -1.90 3.89 -3.20
C VAL A 25 -1.58 2.78 -2.19
N LEU A 26 -2.09 2.93 -0.96
CA LEU A 26 -1.85 1.94 0.10
C LEU A 26 -2.32 0.53 -0.28
N LEU A 27 -3.37 0.44 -1.10
CA LEU A 27 -3.89 -0.82 -1.63
C LEU A 27 -2.80 -1.63 -2.34
N ASP A 28 -2.04 -1.00 -3.22
CA ASP A 28 -0.97 -1.64 -4.00
C ASP A 28 0.24 -1.94 -3.13
N VAL A 29 0.56 -1.09 -2.15
CA VAL A 29 1.63 -1.38 -1.19
C VAL A 29 1.31 -2.68 -0.44
N ILE A 30 0.09 -2.82 0.07
CA ILE A 30 -0.34 -4.01 0.82
C ILE A 30 -0.38 -5.25 -0.09
N ARG A 31 -0.93 -5.12 -1.30
CA ARG A 31 -1.13 -6.27 -2.20
C ARG A 31 0.16 -6.71 -2.89
N ASP A 32 0.91 -5.78 -3.45
CA ASP A 32 2.01 -6.09 -4.37
C ASP A 32 3.36 -6.02 -3.69
N LYS A 33 3.63 -4.99 -2.87
CA LYS A 33 4.91 -4.91 -2.13
C LYS A 33 4.95 -5.84 -0.93
N MET A 34 3.83 -5.99 -0.21
CA MET A 34 3.76 -6.80 1.01
C MET A 34 3.17 -8.20 0.78
N HIS A 35 2.69 -8.49 -0.43
CA HIS A 35 2.08 -9.77 -0.82
C HIS A 35 0.88 -10.20 0.05
N LEU A 36 0.18 -9.24 0.68
CA LEU A 36 -1.03 -9.49 1.46
C LEU A 36 -2.28 -9.29 0.59
N THR A 37 -2.64 -10.32 -0.16
CA THR A 37 -3.65 -10.23 -1.24
C THR A 37 -5.10 -10.32 -0.78
N GLY A 38 -5.35 -10.24 0.53
CA GLY A 38 -6.70 -10.28 1.13
C GLY A 38 -7.55 -9.07 0.72
N THR A 39 -6.99 -7.87 0.83
CA THR A 39 -7.61 -6.62 0.34
C THR A 39 -7.69 -6.65 -1.19
N LYS A 40 -8.84 -6.26 -1.76
CA LYS A 40 -9.10 -6.31 -3.20
C LYS A 40 -9.20 -4.92 -3.79
N GLU A 41 -8.85 -4.80 -5.06
CA GLU A 41 -9.23 -3.65 -5.88
C GLU A 41 -10.50 -4.00 -6.65
N GLY A 42 -11.56 -3.20 -6.48
CA GLY A 42 -12.77 -3.34 -7.28
C GLY A 42 -12.84 -2.31 -8.41
N CYS A 43 -13.19 -1.07 -8.09
CA CYS A 43 -13.43 -0.01 -9.08
C CYS A 43 -12.26 0.95 -9.30
N GLY A 44 -11.23 0.93 -8.46
CA GLY A 44 -10.08 1.85 -8.52
C GLY A 44 -10.40 3.33 -8.23
N ARG A 45 -11.65 3.67 -7.89
CA ARG A 45 -12.13 5.06 -7.73
C ARG A 45 -12.96 5.31 -6.47
N GLY A 46 -12.95 4.37 -5.51
CA GLY A 46 -13.61 4.54 -4.21
C GLY A 46 -15.13 4.38 -4.20
N GLU A 47 -15.72 3.73 -5.21
CA GLU A 47 -17.18 3.53 -5.31
C GLU A 47 -17.66 2.14 -4.82
N CYS A 48 -16.80 1.13 -4.81
CA CYS A 48 -17.21 -0.27 -4.60
C CYS A 48 -16.93 -0.82 -3.19
N GLY A 49 -16.25 -0.06 -2.32
CA GLY A 49 -15.65 -0.55 -1.09
C GLY A 49 -14.13 -0.45 -1.15
#